data_AF-A0A3S4VBV4-F1
#
_entry.id   AF-A0A3S4VBV4-F1
#
_cell.length_a   1.000
_cell.length_b   1.000
_cell.length_c   1.000
_cell.angle_alpha   90.00
_cell.angle_beta   90.00
_cell.angle_gamma   90.00
#
_symmetry.space_group_name_H-M   'P 1'
#
loop_
_entity.id
_entity.type
_entity.pdbx_description
1 polymer ?
#
loop_
_entity_poly.entity_id
_entity_poly.type
_entity_poly.pdbx_seq_one_letter_code
_entity_poly.pdbx_strand_id
1 'polypeptide(L)'
;MGGLFLYYPTPISALDSLSIFGQSVDEIVQITVFDLRLPRALTAAIMGANLAVAGTLLQTITRNPLASPSLLSVNAGASLAMVIATAVLPTTSHHYSIALIASLGGGLSWLLVMMISGGWQLNANRQRVILAGIAVSLFCAALTKLVIIIAEDHAANIMNWLAGGLAHVRWGEWQVAFPFFLLTILFSLLFASRLNLLHLSDESAQTLGINLSLIRWLSNVVALLIVGSSVTIAGPIAFIGLLIPHLARYWIGYDLRKALPIAMLFGASLMLFADIMARAVNFLVRSPPEQF
;
A
#
# COMPACT_ATOMS: atom_id res chain seq x y z
N MET A 1 -2.76 -19.36 -30.18
CA MET A 1 -2.09 -20.02 -29.02
C MET A 1 -1.97 -18.99 -27.90
N GLY A 2 -2.28 -19.42 -26.67
CA GLY A 2 -2.63 -18.60 -25.50
C GLY A 2 -1.75 -17.38 -25.21
N GLY A 3 -2.33 -16.19 -25.35
CA GLY A 3 -1.74 -14.94 -24.93
C GLY A 3 -2.28 -14.52 -23.57
N LEU A 4 -1.66 -14.99 -22.49
CA LEU A 4 -1.93 -14.54 -21.10
C LEU A 4 -1.58 -13.05 -20.87
N PHE A 5 -1.11 -12.34 -21.91
CA PHE A 5 -0.67 -10.95 -21.93
C PHE A 5 -1.64 -9.98 -22.68
N LEU A 6 -2.83 -10.46 -23.06
CA LEU A 6 -3.74 -9.78 -23.99
C LEU A 6 -5.03 -9.28 -23.35
N TYR A 7 -4.94 -8.18 -22.63
CA TYR A 7 -6.14 -7.42 -22.27
C TYR A 7 -5.95 -5.95 -22.63
N TYR A 8 -5.79 -5.73 -23.92
CA TYR A 8 -5.80 -4.44 -24.62
C TYR A 8 -6.30 -4.69 -26.06
N PRO A 9 -6.96 -3.73 -26.73
CA PRO A 9 -7.47 -3.92 -28.11
C PRO A 9 -6.42 -4.32 -29.14
N THR A 10 -5.13 -4.09 -28.91
CA THR A 10 -4.05 -4.59 -29.76
C THR A 10 -3.44 -5.87 -29.18
N PRO A 11 -3.54 -7.02 -29.88
CA PRO A 11 -2.94 -8.25 -29.41
C PRO A 11 -1.41 -8.22 -29.59
N ILE A 12 -0.67 -8.03 -28.49
CA ILE A 12 0.80 -8.13 -28.45
C ILE A 12 1.21 -9.54 -27.96
N SER A 13 1.92 -10.31 -28.78
CA SER A 13 2.47 -11.62 -28.37
C SER A 13 3.62 -11.46 -27.37
N ALA A 14 3.86 -12.48 -26.53
CA ALA A 14 4.99 -12.48 -25.61
C ALA A 14 6.35 -12.39 -26.34
N LEU A 15 6.43 -13.01 -27.53
CA LEU A 15 7.61 -12.94 -28.41
C LEU A 15 7.83 -11.52 -28.95
N ASP A 16 6.76 -10.85 -29.37
CA ASP A 16 6.81 -9.46 -29.88
C ASP A 16 7.25 -8.48 -28.79
N SER A 17 6.93 -8.76 -27.52
CA SER A 17 7.36 -7.94 -26.38
C SER A 17 8.84 -8.10 -26.03
N LEU A 18 9.42 -9.28 -26.28
CA LEU A 18 10.83 -9.57 -26.06
C LEU A 18 11.71 -9.03 -27.19
N SER A 19 11.20 -9.01 -28.43
CA SER A 19 11.93 -8.48 -29.58
C SER A 19 12.10 -6.95 -29.57
N ILE A 20 11.36 -6.21 -28.73
CA ILE A 20 11.47 -4.74 -28.60
C ILE A 20 12.86 -4.33 -28.10
N PHE A 21 13.56 -5.19 -27.34
CA PHE A 21 14.91 -4.90 -26.85
C PHE A 21 16.01 -5.05 -27.92
N GLY A 22 15.69 -5.58 -29.11
CA GLY A 22 16.69 -5.91 -30.14
C GLY A 22 16.32 -5.54 -31.58
N GLN A 23 15.07 -5.22 -31.90
CA GLN A 23 14.63 -4.82 -33.24
C GLN A 23 13.62 -3.66 -33.18
N SER A 24 13.54 -2.88 -34.26
CA SER A 24 12.53 -1.82 -34.46
C SER A 24 11.14 -2.45 -34.65
N VAL A 25 10.46 -2.70 -33.54
CA VAL A 25 9.04 -3.08 -33.50
C VAL A 25 8.18 -1.83 -33.73
N ASP A 26 6.92 -2.05 -34.13
CA ASP A 26 5.91 -1.01 -34.34
C ASP A 26 5.83 0.00 -33.16
N GLU A 27 5.80 1.29 -33.47
CA GLU A 27 5.93 2.40 -32.50
C GLU A 27 4.84 2.34 -31.41
N ILE A 28 3.63 1.93 -31.79
CA ILE A 28 2.48 1.78 -30.89
C ILE A 28 2.73 0.68 -29.85
N VAL A 29 3.38 -0.42 -30.25
CA VAL A 29 3.71 -1.53 -29.35
C VAL A 29 4.78 -1.10 -28.35
N GLN A 30 5.79 -0.37 -28.81
CA GLN A 30 6.85 0.15 -27.94
C GLN A 30 6.30 1.10 -26.87
N ILE A 31 5.50 2.11 -27.26
CA ILE A 31 4.86 3.05 -26.32
C ILE A 31 3.96 2.30 -25.32
N THR A 32 3.19 1.33 -25.80
CA THR A 32 2.28 0.56 -24.93
C THR A 32 3.06 -0.24 -23.87
N VAL A 33 4.15 -0.89 -24.26
CA VAL A 33 4.94 -1.71 -23.32
C VAL A 33 5.73 -0.82 -22.36
N PHE A 34 6.46 0.17 -22.86
CA PHE A 34 7.36 0.98 -22.05
C PHE A 34 6.68 2.08 -21.24
N ASP A 35 5.65 2.75 -21.78
CA ASP A 35 5.06 3.92 -21.12
C ASP A 35 3.77 3.61 -20.35
N LEU A 36 3.13 2.47 -20.65
CA LEU A 36 1.89 2.06 -19.98
C LEU A 36 2.09 0.82 -19.09
N ARG A 37 2.65 -0.27 -19.63
CA ARG A 37 2.69 -1.56 -18.92
C ARG A 37 3.82 -1.65 -17.91
N LEU A 38 5.03 -1.27 -18.30
CA LEU A 38 6.22 -1.37 -17.47
C LEU A 38 6.12 -0.51 -16.18
N PRO A 39 5.84 0.81 -16.24
CA PRO A 39 5.74 1.63 -15.03
C PRO A 39 4.61 1.14 -14.11
N ARG A 40 3.49 0.70 -14.67
CA ARG A 40 2.37 0.12 -13.91
C ARG A 40 2.79 -1.16 -13.18
N ALA A 41 3.45 -2.09 -13.86
CA ALA A 41 3.90 -3.35 -13.25
C ALA A 41 4.95 -3.10 -12.14
N LEU A 42 5.94 -2.24 -12.41
CA LEU A 42 6.95 -1.90 -11.41
C LEU A 42 6.32 -1.22 -10.18
N THR A 43 5.38 -0.30 -10.40
CA THR A 43 4.67 0.37 -9.31
C THR A 43 3.81 -0.62 -8.53
N ALA A 44 3.08 -1.53 -9.20
CA ALA A 44 2.32 -2.60 -8.53
C ALA A 44 3.22 -3.44 -7.60
N ALA A 45 4.38 -3.86 -8.10
CA ALA A 45 5.34 -4.62 -7.31
C ALA A 45 5.81 -3.84 -6.07
N ILE A 46 6.18 -2.57 -6.26
CA ILE A 46 6.63 -1.68 -5.19
C ILE A 46 5.54 -1.50 -4.13
N MET A 47 4.31 -1.16 -4.53
CA MET A 47 3.18 -0.94 -3.62
C MET A 47 2.84 -2.21 -2.84
N GLY A 48 2.86 -3.36 -3.51
CA GLY A 48 2.66 -4.66 -2.86
C GLY A 48 3.70 -4.96 -1.79
N ALA A 49 4.98 -4.74 -2.10
CA ALA A 49 6.07 -4.93 -1.14
C ALA A 49 5.98 -3.97 0.05
N ASN A 50 5.71 -2.70 -0.24
CA ASN A 50 5.52 -1.62 0.73
C ASN A 50 4.39 -1.94 1.73
N LEU A 51 3.21 -2.32 1.23
CA LEU A 51 2.06 -2.67 2.06
C LEU A 51 2.30 -3.95 2.88
N ALA A 52 3.01 -4.93 2.32
CA ALA A 52 3.39 -6.14 3.05
C ALA A 52 4.35 -5.85 4.21
N VAL A 53 5.33 -4.96 4.02
CA VAL A 53 6.25 -4.53 5.09
C VAL A 53 5.50 -3.71 6.13
N ALA A 54 4.69 -2.73 5.72
CA ALA A 54 3.90 -1.92 6.65
C ALA A 54 2.97 -2.81 7.51
N GLY A 55 2.34 -3.81 6.89
CA GLY A 55 1.58 -4.84 7.59
C GLY A 55 2.39 -5.60 8.62
N THR A 56 3.57 -6.08 8.23
CA THR A 56 4.49 -6.80 9.12
C THR A 56 4.92 -5.93 10.31
N LEU A 57 5.24 -4.65 10.07
CA LEU A 57 5.61 -3.69 11.11
C LEU A 57 4.46 -3.45 12.08
N LEU A 58 3.26 -3.15 11.58
CA LEU A 58 2.09 -2.91 12.43
C LEU A 58 1.75 -4.15 13.27
N GLN A 59 1.83 -5.35 12.71
CA GLN A 59 1.61 -6.60 13.46
C GLN A 59 2.67 -6.84 14.53
N THR A 60 3.93 -6.50 14.25
CA THR A 60 5.04 -6.61 15.19
C THR A 60 4.88 -5.62 16.35
N ILE A 61 4.59 -4.34 16.04
CA ILE A 61 4.45 -3.26 17.05
C ILE A 61 3.24 -3.52 17.95
N THR A 62 2.11 -3.91 17.38
CA THR A 62 0.88 -4.17 18.13
C THR A 62 0.85 -5.56 18.77
N ARG A 63 1.84 -6.42 18.49
CA ARG A 63 1.87 -7.84 18.87
C ARG A 63 0.54 -8.53 18.54
N ASN A 64 0.01 -8.24 17.36
CA ASN A 64 -1.31 -8.70 16.94
C ASN A 64 -1.26 -9.12 15.46
N PRO A 65 -1.46 -10.41 15.14
CA PRO A 65 -1.43 -10.88 13.76
C PRO A 65 -2.57 -10.33 12.89
N LEU A 66 -3.63 -9.79 13.50
CA LEU A 66 -4.75 -9.17 12.79
C LEU A 66 -4.55 -7.67 12.52
N ALA A 67 -3.44 -7.07 12.97
CA ALA A 67 -3.18 -5.69 12.66
C ALA A 67 -2.90 -5.50 11.16
N SER A 68 -3.48 -4.45 10.58
CA SER A 68 -3.21 -4.04 9.20
C SER A 68 -3.49 -2.55 9.04
N PRO A 69 -2.89 -1.88 8.05
CA PRO A 69 -3.13 -0.46 7.78
C PRO A 69 -4.62 -0.13 7.58
N SER A 70 -5.38 -1.05 6.96
CA SER A 70 -6.81 -0.90 6.71
C SER A 70 -7.67 -1.06 7.98
N LEU A 71 -7.27 -1.91 8.94
CA LEU A 71 -8.01 -2.12 10.18
C LEU A 71 -7.68 -1.09 11.26
N LEU A 72 -6.48 -0.52 11.22
CA LEU A 72 -5.97 0.41 12.22
C LEU A 72 -6.21 1.88 11.83
N SER A 73 -7.19 2.14 10.97
CA SER A 73 -7.60 3.47 10.50
C SER A 73 -6.55 4.26 9.69
N VAL A 74 -5.36 3.69 9.43
CA VAL A 74 -4.31 4.38 8.65
C VAL A 74 -4.80 4.65 7.23
N ASN A 75 -5.39 3.65 6.56
CA ASN A 75 -5.95 3.85 5.22
C ASN A 75 -7.12 4.83 5.24
N ALA A 76 -8.03 4.72 6.21
CA ALA A 76 -9.20 5.59 6.30
C ALA A 76 -8.81 7.07 6.53
N GLY A 77 -7.83 7.32 7.38
CA GLY A 77 -7.27 8.66 7.61
C GLY A 77 -6.54 9.21 6.39
N ALA A 78 -5.76 8.37 5.69
CA ALA A 78 -5.08 8.75 4.46
C ALA A 78 -6.08 9.10 3.35
N SER A 79 -7.13 8.28 3.18
CA SER A 79 -8.22 8.55 2.25
C SER A 79 -8.96 9.84 2.59
N LEU A 80 -9.30 10.08 3.85
CA LEU A 80 -9.96 11.31 4.27
C LEU A 80 -9.11 12.55 3.93
N ALA A 81 -7.82 12.52 4.26
CA ALA A 81 -6.92 13.63 3.96
C ALA A 81 -6.79 13.88 2.45
N MET A 82 -6.74 12.81 1.65
CA MET A 82 -6.75 12.90 0.19
C MET A 82 -8.04 13.50 -0.36
N VAL A 83 -9.19 13.10 0.17
CA VAL A 83 -10.49 13.64 -0.23
C VAL A 83 -10.61 15.12 0.12
N ILE A 84 -10.23 15.50 1.34
CA ILE A 84 -10.19 16.91 1.76
C ILE A 84 -9.23 17.71 0.88
N ALA A 85 -8.03 17.17 0.61
CA ALA A 85 -7.05 17.86 -0.22
C ALA A 85 -7.57 18.05 -1.65
N THR A 86 -8.22 17.04 -2.22
CA THR A 86 -8.80 17.13 -3.57
C THR A 86 -9.97 18.11 -3.63
N ALA A 87 -10.76 18.22 -2.56
CA ALA A 87 -11.89 19.15 -2.49
C ALA A 87 -11.47 20.62 -2.26
N VAL A 88 -10.35 20.86 -1.57
CA VAL A 88 -9.95 22.20 -1.10
C VAL A 88 -8.73 22.78 -1.83
N LEU A 89 -7.76 21.96 -2.24
CA LEU A 89 -6.54 22.46 -2.88
C LEU A 89 -6.75 22.68 -4.38
N PRO A 90 -6.29 23.81 -4.94
CA PRO A 90 -6.21 24.02 -6.38
C PRO A 90 -5.31 22.97 -7.05
N THR A 91 -5.67 22.62 -8.29
CA THR A 91 -5.05 21.59 -9.14
C THR A 91 -3.56 21.83 -9.46
N THR A 92 -2.92 22.90 -8.99
CA THR A 92 -1.53 23.24 -9.35
C THR A 92 -0.46 22.67 -8.40
N SER A 93 -0.84 21.98 -7.32
CA SER A 93 0.11 21.41 -6.33
C SER A 93 0.37 19.92 -6.53
N HIS A 94 0.78 19.54 -7.75
CA HIS A 94 0.73 18.15 -8.19
C HIS A 94 1.94 17.30 -7.76
N HIS A 95 1.62 16.15 -7.15
CA HIS A 95 2.45 14.95 -6.90
C HIS A 95 3.17 14.82 -5.55
N TYR A 96 4.21 15.60 -5.22
CA TYR A 96 5.00 15.35 -4.00
C TYR A 96 4.26 15.69 -2.69
N SER A 97 3.51 16.79 -2.67
CA SER A 97 2.78 17.24 -1.49
C SER A 97 1.66 16.27 -1.10
N ILE A 98 1.09 15.58 -2.08
CA ILE A 98 -0.11 14.76 -1.92
C ILE A 98 0.19 13.46 -1.15
N ALA A 99 1.33 12.81 -1.43
CA ALA A 99 1.78 11.63 -0.69
C ALA A 99 2.05 11.93 0.79
N LEU A 100 2.61 13.10 1.08
CA LEU A 100 2.83 13.57 2.44
C LEU A 100 1.51 13.89 3.13
N ILE A 101 0.56 14.53 2.46
CA ILE A 101 -0.78 14.79 3.01
C ILE A 101 -1.49 13.49 3.38
N ALA A 102 -1.47 12.48 2.50
CA ALA A 102 -2.05 11.16 2.81
C ALA A 102 -1.34 10.49 4.00
N SER A 103 -0.02 10.54 4.04
CA SER A 103 0.78 9.99 5.15
C SER A 103 0.47 10.69 6.48
N LEU A 104 0.32 12.02 6.46
CA LEU A 104 -0.04 12.83 7.62
C LEU A 104 -1.47 12.54 8.08
N GLY A 105 -2.42 12.39 7.15
CA GLY A 105 -3.80 12.01 7.46
C GLY A 105 -3.91 10.63 8.10
N GLY A 106 -3.23 9.64 7.51
CA GLY A 106 -3.15 8.29 8.06
C GLY A 106 -2.42 8.27 9.41
N GLY A 107 -1.35 9.06 9.54
CA GLY A 107 -0.59 9.21 10.79
C GLY A 107 -1.40 9.86 11.91
N LEU A 108 -2.16 10.91 11.61
CA LEU A 108 -3.04 11.57 12.56
C LEU A 108 -4.15 10.61 13.02
N SER A 109 -4.75 9.88 12.07
CA SER A 109 -5.76 8.87 12.37
C SER A 109 -5.20 7.74 13.25
N TRP A 110 -4.00 7.24 12.93
CA TRP A 110 -3.31 6.25 13.75
C TRP A 110 -2.98 6.76 15.16
N LEU A 111 -2.53 8.01 15.26
CA LEU A 111 -2.25 8.67 16.53
C LEU A 111 -3.52 8.75 17.38
N LEU A 112 -4.66 9.13 16.79
CA LEU A 112 -5.96 9.13 17.47
C LEU A 112 -6.33 7.74 17.98
N VAL A 113 -6.15 6.69 17.18
CA VAL A 113 -6.37 5.29 17.60
C VAL A 113 -5.50 4.96 18.80
N MET A 114 -4.22 5.31 18.75
CA MET A 114 -3.26 5.06 19.83
C MET A 114 -3.58 5.85 21.11
N MET A 115 -4.08 7.07 21.01
CA MET A 115 -4.52 7.89 22.15
C MET A 115 -5.77 7.29 22.80
N ILE A 116 -6.80 6.98 22.01
CA ILE A 116 -8.08 6.45 22.51
C ILE A 116 -7.91 5.07 23.14
N SER A 117 -7.08 4.22 22.53
CA SER A 117 -6.85 2.86 23.01
C SER A 117 -5.85 2.76 24.17
N GLY A 118 -5.10 3.82 24.45
CA GLY A 118 -3.97 3.77 25.38
C GLY A 118 -2.85 2.83 24.87
N GLY A 119 -2.72 2.65 23.56
CA GLY A 119 -1.82 1.67 22.93
C GLY A 119 -0.32 1.86 23.23
N TRP A 120 0.05 2.99 23.82
CA TRP A 120 1.41 3.29 24.28
C TRP A 120 1.75 2.64 25.64
N GLN A 121 0.75 2.17 26.39
CA GLN A 121 0.95 1.54 27.69
C GLN A 121 1.48 0.11 27.53
N LEU A 122 2.42 -0.32 28.40
CA LEU A 122 3.02 -1.66 28.35
C LEU A 122 1.98 -2.81 28.44
N ASN A 123 0.86 -2.58 29.12
CA ASN A 123 -0.23 -3.55 29.30
C ASN A 123 -1.48 -3.19 28.49
N ALA A 124 -1.33 -2.46 27.38
CA ALA A 124 -2.47 -2.09 26.54
C ALA A 124 -3.22 -3.33 26.07
N ASN A 125 -4.54 -3.35 26.33
CA ASN A 125 -5.38 -4.44 25.86
C ASN A 125 -5.46 -4.37 24.33
N ARG A 126 -4.86 -5.37 23.65
CA ARG A 126 -4.80 -5.47 22.18
C ARG A 126 -6.17 -5.32 21.51
N GLN A 127 -7.23 -5.83 22.14
CA GLN A 127 -8.60 -5.72 21.61
C GLN A 127 -9.09 -4.26 21.58
N ARG A 128 -8.67 -3.42 22.54
CA ARG A 128 -9.03 -1.99 22.57
C ARG A 128 -8.42 -1.23 21.41
N VAL A 129 -7.20 -1.56 20.99
CA VAL A 129 -6.53 -0.93 19.83
C VAL A 129 -7.31 -1.21 18.55
N ILE A 130 -7.75 -2.46 18.35
CA ILE A 130 -8.56 -2.84 17.18
C ILE A 130 -9.90 -2.12 17.22
N LEU A 131 -10.61 -2.14 18.35
CA LEU A 131 -11.93 -1.52 18.47
C LEU A 131 -11.88 0.00 18.26
N ALA A 132 -10.86 0.67 18.81
CA ALA A 132 -10.58 2.08 18.54
C ALA A 132 -10.26 2.31 17.06
N GLY A 133 -9.46 1.43 16.44
CA GLY A 133 -9.18 1.44 15.00
C GLY A 133 -10.45 1.42 14.15
N ILE A 134 -11.37 0.50 14.45
CA ILE A 134 -12.65 0.38 13.74
C ILE A 134 -13.50 1.65 13.94
N ALA A 135 -13.60 2.16 15.17
CA ALA A 135 -14.38 3.36 15.47
C ALA A 135 -13.85 4.60 14.73
N VAL A 136 -12.53 4.83 14.78
CA VAL A 136 -11.90 5.95 14.06
C VAL A 136 -12.00 5.78 12.55
N SER A 137 -11.91 4.54 12.03
CA SER A 137 -12.09 4.26 10.60
C SER A 137 -13.49 4.63 10.12
N LEU A 138 -14.52 4.26 10.89
CA LEU A 138 -15.91 4.62 10.58
C LEU A 138 -16.15 6.13 10.65
N PHE A 139 -15.53 6.80 11.63
CA PHE A 139 -15.57 8.26 11.72
C PHE A 139 -14.92 8.92 10.50
N CYS A 140 -13.72 8.49 10.10
CA CYS A 140 -13.05 8.98 8.90
C CYS A 140 -13.87 8.71 7.63
N ALA A 141 -14.51 7.54 7.53
CA ALA A 141 -15.38 7.20 6.40
C ALA A 141 -16.63 8.09 6.36
N ALA A 142 -17.25 8.40 7.50
CA ALA A 142 -18.38 9.33 7.58
C ALA A 142 -17.99 10.74 7.13
N LEU A 143 -16.83 11.25 7.59
CA LEU A 143 -16.30 12.54 7.13
C LEU A 143 -15.98 12.54 5.64
N THR A 144 -15.43 11.44 5.12
CA THR A 144 -15.13 11.31 3.68
C THR A 144 -16.41 11.46 2.86
N LYS A 145 -17.50 10.78 3.27
CA LYS A 145 -18.81 10.92 2.62
C LYS A 145 -19.37 12.33 2.71
N LEU A 146 -19.24 12.98 3.87
CA LEU A 146 -19.66 14.38 4.05
C LEU A 146 -18.95 15.31 3.07
N VAL A 147 -17.63 15.16 2.91
CA VAL A 147 -16.86 15.98 1.96
C VAL A 147 -17.30 15.72 0.52
N ILE A 148 -17.55 14.46 0.15
CA ILE A 148 -18.06 14.10 -1.19
C ILE A 148 -19.41 14.76 -1.47
N ILE A 149 -20.31 14.80 -0.48
CA ILE A 149 -21.63 15.43 -0.62
C ILE A 149 -21.50 16.94 -0.82
N ILE A 150 -20.54 17.59 -0.14
CA ILE A 150 -20.30 19.03 -0.27
C ILE A 150 -19.59 19.36 -1.59
N ALA A 151 -18.66 18.51 -2.03
CA ALA A 151 -17.84 18.70 -3.22
C ALA A 151 -18.42 17.95 -4.44
N GLU A 152 -19.67 18.27 -4.80
CA GLU A 152 -20.43 17.59 -5.87
C GLU A 152 -19.66 17.54 -7.20
N ASP A 153 -19.01 18.65 -7.58
CA ASP A 153 -18.24 18.77 -8.82
C ASP A 153 -17.03 17.82 -8.91
N HIS A 154 -16.51 17.36 -7.77
CA HIS A 154 -15.35 16.46 -7.70
C HIS A 154 -15.72 15.04 -7.28
N ALA A 155 -16.99 14.77 -6.99
CA ALA A 155 -17.46 13.52 -6.42
C ALA A 155 -17.10 12.30 -7.29
N ALA A 156 -17.28 12.38 -8.61
CA ALA A 156 -16.96 11.28 -9.53
C ALA A 156 -15.46 10.94 -9.54
N ASN A 157 -14.60 11.96 -9.54
CA ASN A 157 -13.14 11.78 -9.51
C ASN A 157 -12.69 11.18 -8.18
N ILE A 158 -13.25 11.66 -7.07
CA ILE A 158 -12.96 11.14 -5.73
C ILE A 158 -13.42 9.69 -5.59
N MET A 159 -14.63 9.35 -6.06
CA MET A 159 -15.12 7.97 -6.03
C MET A 159 -14.26 7.02 -6.86
N ASN A 160 -13.82 7.45 -8.05
CA ASN A 160 -12.93 6.66 -8.90
C ASN A 160 -11.58 6.41 -8.19
N TRP A 161 -10.99 7.44 -7.57
CA TRP A 161 -9.76 7.28 -6.81
C TRP A 161 -9.93 6.40 -5.56
N LEU A 162 -11.05 6.53 -4.83
CA LEU A 162 -11.37 5.70 -3.66
C LEU A 162 -11.60 4.23 -4.01
N ALA A 163 -12.07 3.93 -5.22
CA ALA A 163 -12.15 2.54 -5.71
C ALA A 163 -10.76 1.90 -5.79
N GLY A 164 -9.71 2.73 -5.93
CA GLY A 164 -8.33 2.30 -6.05
C GLY A 164 -8.03 1.67 -7.40
N GLY A 165 -6.76 1.65 -7.76
CA GLY A 165 -6.31 1.05 -9.00
C GLY A 165 -5.02 1.67 -9.51
N LEU A 166 -4.37 0.94 -10.42
CA LEU A 166 -3.10 1.35 -11.03
C LEU A 166 -3.28 1.74 -12.51
N ALA A 167 -4.51 1.99 -12.94
CA ALA A 167 -4.82 2.26 -14.36
C ALA A 167 -4.15 3.53 -14.90
N HIS A 168 -3.98 4.53 -14.04
CA HIS A 168 -3.43 5.84 -14.41
C HIS A 168 -1.93 5.97 -14.16
N VAL A 169 -1.27 4.93 -13.64
CA VAL A 169 0.16 4.97 -13.32
C VAL A 169 0.99 5.15 -14.59
N ARG A 170 1.92 6.10 -14.53
CA ARG A 170 2.97 6.39 -15.50
C ARG A 170 4.33 6.43 -14.78
N TRP A 171 5.37 6.79 -15.52
CA TRP A 171 6.72 6.94 -14.97
C TRP A 171 6.81 7.96 -13.84
N GLY A 172 5.97 9.01 -13.85
CA GLY A 172 5.92 10.00 -12.78
C GLY A 172 5.56 9.38 -11.43
N GLU A 173 4.50 8.57 -11.36
CA GLU A 173 4.08 7.89 -10.14
C GLU A 173 5.11 6.85 -9.68
N TRP A 174 5.75 6.14 -10.63
CA TRP A 174 6.83 5.22 -10.30
C TRP A 174 8.02 5.96 -9.64
N GLN A 175 8.42 7.11 -10.17
CA GLN A 175 9.48 7.95 -9.60
C GLN A 175 9.11 8.44 -8.20
N VAL A 176 7.84 8.74 -7.93
CA VAL A 176 7.36 9.09 -6.59
C VAL A 176 7.38 7.87 -5.66
N ALA A 177 7.01 6.68 -6.13
CA ALA A 177 7.01 5.45 -5.33
C ALA A 177 8.42 4.96 -4.95
N PHE A 178 9.39 5.14 -5.85
CA PHE A 178 10.70 4.52 -5.76
C PHE A 178 11.52 4.94 -4.51
N PRO A 179 11.57 6.22 -4.08
CA PRO A 179 12.22 6.61 -2.84
C PRO A 179 11.64 5.93 -1.60
N PHE A 180 10.31 5.78 -1.52
CA PHE A 180 9.65 5.10 -0.40
C PHE A 180 9.91 3.59 -0.42
N PHE A 181 10.06 3.00 -1.61
CA PHE A 181 10.51 1.62 -1.74
C PHE A 181 11.93 1.42 -1.23
N LEU A 182 12.85 2.32 -1.60
CA LEU A 182 14.23 2.28 -1.12
C LEU A 182 14.28 2.43 0.40
N LEU A 183 13.47 3.34 0.97
CA LEU A 183 13.29 3.46 2.41
C LEU A 183 12.79 2.14 3.03
N THR A 184 11.84 1.47 2.39
CA THR A 184 11.29 0.17 2.84
C THR A 184 12.36 -0.91 2.89
N ILE A 185 13.16 -1.04 1.83
CA ILE A 185 14.27 -2.00 1.76
C ILE A 185 15.31 -1.67 2.83
N LEU A 186 15.79 -0.42 2.88
CA LEU A 186 16.84 0.00 3.80
C LEU A 186 16.41 -0.21 5.25
N PHE A 187 15.19 0.20 5.59
CA PHE A 187 14.64 0.00 6.93
C PHE A 187 14.53 -1.49 7.27
N SER A 188 14.03 -2.31 6.34
CA SER A 188 13.91 -3.76 6.55
C SER A 188 15.27 -4.41 6.81
N LEU A 189 16.30 -4.08 6.03
CA LEU A 189 17.64 -4.65 6.19
C LEU A 189 18.31 -4.22 7.51
N LEU A 190 18.19 -2.94 7.88
CA LEU A 190 18.87 -2.40 9.06
C LEU A 190 18.15 -2.75 10.38
N PHE A 191 16.81 -2.82 10.37
CA PHE A 191 16.01 -2.96 11.59
C PHE A 191 15.40 -4.35 11.79
N ALA A 192 15.42 -5.27 10.82
CA ALA A 192 14.85 -6.62 10.98
C ALA A 192 15.33 -7.34 12.26
N SER A 193 16.63 -7.27 12.55
CA SER A 193 17.22 -7.89 13.74
C SER A 193 16.71 -7.27 15.05
N ARG A 194 16.52 -5.95 15.07
CA ARG A 194 16.02 -5.19 16.23
C ARG A 194 14.52 -5.39 16.41
N LEU A 195 13.77 -5.51 15.32
CA LEU A 195 12.34 -5.78 15.33
C LEU A 195 12.01 -7.14 15.93
N ASN A 196 12.85 -8.17 15.72
CA ASN A 196 12.67 -9.47 16.38
C ASN A 196 12.63 -9.36 17.91
N LEU A 197 13.31 -8.38 18.49
CA LEU A 197 13.33 -8.18 19.94
C LEU A 197 11.98 -7.66 20.48
N LEU A 198 11.12 -7.10 19.61
CA LEU A 198 9.76 -6.73 20.00
C LEU A 198 8.87 -7.96 20.25
N HIS A 199 9.26 -9.15 19.79
CA HIS A 199 8.57 -10.40 20.12
C HIS A 199 8.92 -10.92 21.52
N LEU A 200 10.04 -10.51 22.11
CA LEU A 200 10.39 -10.83 23.50
C LEU A 200 9.51 -10.02 24.46
N SER A 201 9.41 -10.45 25.71
CA SER A 201 8.78 -9.64 26.76
C SER A 201 9.53 -8.32 26.93
N ASP A 202 8.80 -7.26 27.29
CA ASP A 202 9.39 -5.93 27.44
C ASP A 202 10.44 -5.91 28.56
N GLU A 203 10.31 -6.75 29.59
CA GLU A 203 11.29 -6.94 30.66
C GLU A 203 12.60 -7.53 30.14
N SER A 204 12.54 -8.62 29.36
CA SER A 204 13.75 -9.23 28.79
C SER A 204 14.44 -8.25 27.83
N ALA A 205 13.70 -7.52 27.01
CA ALA A 205 14.29 -6.60 26.05
C ALA A 205 14.90 -5.33 26.69
N GLN A 206 14.40 -4.86 27.84
CA GLN A 206 15.01 -3.77 28.60
C GLN A 206 16.38 -4.16 29.19
N THR A 207 16.57 -5.41 29.61
CA THR A 207 17.86 -5.89 30.13
C THR A 207 18.97 -5.92 29.06
N LEU A 208 18.63 -5.97 27.77
CA LEU A 208 19.58 -5.86 26.67
C LEU A 208 20.00 -4.40 26.36
N GLY A 209 19.50 -3.41 27.10
CA GLY A 209 19.85 -1.99 26.92
C GLY A 209 19.27 -1.35 25.66
N ILE A 210 18.27 -1.97 25.04
CA ILE A 210 17.68 -1.51 23.79
C ILE A 210 16.45 -0.66 24.05
N ASN A 211 16.43 0.54 23.45
CA ASN A 211 15.31 1.45 23.56
C ASN A 211 14.14 0.99 22.66
N LEU A 212 13.22 0.20 23.24
CA LEU A 212 12.06 -0.35 22.53
C LEU A 212 11.08 0.73 22.07
N SER A 213 10.94 1.82 22.81
CA SER A 213 10.03 2.91 22.44
C SER A 213 10.53 3.62 21.18
N LEU A 214 11.84 3.84 21.03
CA LEU A 214 12.42 4.39 19.81
C LEU A 214 12.18 3.48 18.59
N ILE A 215 12.37 2.16 18.74
CA ILE A 215 12.13 1.21 17.63
C ILE A 215 10.65 1.21 17.25
N ARG A 216 9.72 1.17 18.23
CA ARG A 216 8.28 1.25 17.99
C ARG A 216 7.92 2.55 17.27
N TRP A 217 8.47 3.68 17.71
CA TRP A 217 8.21 4.98 17.09
C TRP A 217 8.72 5.07 15.65
N LEU A 218 9.99 4.70 15.41
CA LEU A 218 10.56 4.67 14.06
C LEU A 218 9.78 3.74 13.12
N SER A 219 9.40 2.56 13.60
CA SER A 219 8.64 1.59 12.82
C SER A 219 7.25 2.11 12.47
N ASN A 220 6.60 2.85 13.38
CA ASN A 220 5.34 3.53 13.10
C ASN A 220 5.51 4.61 12.03
N VAL A 221 6.50 5.51 12.17
CA VAL A 221 6.75 6.57 11.19
C VAL A 221 7.00 5.99 9.80
N VAL A 222 7.84 4.95 9.70
CA VAL A 222 8.14 4.30 8.43
C VAL A 222 6.90 3.61 7.85
N ALA A 223 6.13 2.88 8.66
CA ALA A 223 4.89 2.26 8.21
C ALA A 223 3.89 3.32 7.67
N LEU A 224 3.78 4.47 8.33
CA LEU A 224 2.89 5.57 7.91
C LEU A 224 3.32 6.18 6.57
N LEU A 225 4.61 6.45 6.38
CA LEU A 225 5.14 7.00 5.12
C LEU A 225 4.94 6.04 3.95
N ILE A 226 5.17 4.75 4.18
CA ILE A 226 5.03 3.71 3.16
C ILE A 226 3.54 3.48 2.82
N VAL A 227 2.66 3.47 3.81
CA VAL A 227 1.21 3.35 3.58
C VAL A 227 0.67 4.59 2.88
N GLY A 228 1.01 5.79 3.34
CA GLY A 228 0.51 7.03 2.76
C GLY A 228 0.94 7.21 1.30
N SER A 229 2.21 6.96 0.98
CA SER A 229 2.67 6.92 -0.42
C SER A 229 1.92 5.88 -1.24
N SER A 230 1.62 4.70 -0.66
CA SER A 230 0.86 3.67 -1.36
C SER A 230 -0.58 4.05 -1.63
N VAL A 231 -1.25 4.65 -0.64
CA VAL A 231 -2.63 5.12 -0.76
C VAL A 231 -2.73 6.23 -1.78
N THR A 232 -1.80 7.18 -1.81
CA THR A 232 -1.82 8.28 -2.79
C THR A 232 -1.77 7.79 -4.24
N ILE A 233 -0.91 6.81 -4.53
CA ILE A 233 -0.67 6.35 -5.90
C ILE A 233 -1.75 5.36 -6.34
N ALA A 234 -2.04 4.37 -5.51
CA ALA A 234 -2.86 3.24 -5.90
C ALA A 234 -4.27 3.26 -5.30
N GLY A 235 -4.58 4.26 -4.47
CA GLY A 235 -5.80 4.32 -3.67
C GLY A 235 -5.73 3.42 -2.42
N PRO A 236 -6.81 3.38 -1.64
CA PRO A 236 -6.86 2.61 -0.40
C PRO A 236 -6.94 1.09 -0.66
N ILE A 237 -5.79 0.46 -0.85
CA ILE A 237 -5.70 -1.00 -1.01
C ILE A 237 -5.78 -1.69 0.35
N ALA A 238 -6.70 -2.63 0.48
CA ALA A 238 -6.88 -3.47 1.66
C ALA A 238 -6.19 -4.84 1.53
N PHE A 239 -6.14 -5.59 2.64
CA PHE A 239 -5.75 -6.99 2.74
C PHE A 239 -4.28 -7.36 2.52
N ILE A 240 -3.52 -6.70 1.64
CA ILE A 240 -2.10 -7.06 1.40
C ILE A 240 -1.30 -7.00 2.71
N GLY A 241 -1.44 -5.91 3.47
CA GLY A 241 -0.79 -5.74 4.77
C GLY A 241 -1.34 -6.64 5.89
N LEU A 242 -2.42 -7.38 5.67
CA LEU A 242 -2.94 -8.36 6.63
C LEU A 242 -2.45 -9.78 6.28
N LEU A 243 -2.69 -10.16 5.03
CA LEU A 243 -2.57 -11.54 4.53
C LEU A 243 -1.12 -11.92 4.26
N ILE A 244 -0.34 -11.04 3.62
CA ILE A 244 1.04 -11.36 3.22
C ILE A 244 1.96 -11.64 4.41
N PRO A 245 1.96 -10.84 5.50
CA PRO A 245 2.78 -11.16 6.67
C PRO A 245 2.45 -12.52 7.27
N HIS A 246 1.18 -12.93 7.23
CA HIS A 246 0.77 -14.25 7.72
C HIS A 246 1.28 -15.37 6.81
N LEU A 247 1.17 -15.23 5.49
CA LEU A 247 1.72 -16.18 4.52
C LEU A 247 3.25 -16.31 4.64
N ALA A 248 3.96 -15.18 4.73
CA ALA A 248 5.41 -15.17 4.87
C ALA A 248 5.86 -15.89 6.15
N ARG A 249 5.16 -15.68 7.27
CA ARG A 249 5.45 -16.39 8.52
C ARG A 249 5.10 -17.88 8.48
N TYR A 250 4.03 -18.25 7.78
CA TYR A 250 3.69 -19.66 7.59
C TYR A 250 4.79 -20.42 6.83
N TRP A 251 5.41 -19.78 5.83
CA TRP A 251 6.45 -20.41 5.01
C TRP A 251 7.84 -20.42 5.64
N ILE A 252 8.24 -19.37 6.35
CA ILE A 252 9.64 -19.15 6.80
C ILE A 252 9.79 -19.09 8.31
N GLY A 253 8.68 -18.94 9.03
CA GLY A 253 8.66 -18.76 10.47
C GLY A 253 8.67 -17.29 10.90
N TYR A 254 8.95 -17.05 12.19
CA TYR A 254 8.78 -15.76 12.84
C TYR A 254 10.01 -14.84 12.80
N ASP A 255 11.13 -15.30 12.23
CA ASP A 255 12.34 -14.48 12.11
C ASP A 255 12.17 -13.40 11.04
N LEU A 256 12.04 -12.14 11.48
CA LEU A 256 11.81 -10.98 10.62
C LEU A 256 12.96 -10.72 9.63
N ARG A 257 14.18 -11.22 9.91
CA ARG A 257 15.31 -11.11 8.97
C ARG A 257 15.02 -11.84 7.65
N LYS A 258 14.29 -12.94 7.72
CA LYS A 258 13.89 -13.74 6.56
C LYS A 258 12.45 -13.44 6.14
N ALA A 259 11.56 -13.20 7.10
CA ALA A 259 10.15 -12.95 6.81
C ALA A 259 9.93 -11.61 6.09
N LEU A 260 10.69 -10.54 6.36
CA LEU A 260 10.51 -9.25 5.68
C LEU A 260 10.85 -9.31 4.18
N PRO A 261 12.03 -9.84 3.74
CA PRO A 261 12.30 -10.02 2.31
C PRO A 261 11.24 -10.83 1.59
N ILE A 262 10.73 -11.88 2.23
CA ILE A 262 9.77 -12.78 1.58
C ILE A 262 8.37 -12.19 1.59
N ALA A 263 8.00 -11.46 2.64
CA ALA A 263 6.79 -10.64 2.64
C ALA A 263 6.84 -9.60 1.51
N MET A 264 7.98 -8.95 1.25
CA MET A 264 8.12 -8.05 0.10
C MET A 264 7.85 -8.76 -1.23
N LEU A 265 8.47 -9.93 -1.44
CA LEU A 265 8.29 -10.71 -2.68
C LEU A 265 6.86 -11.20 -2.87
N PHE A 266 6.24 -11.74 -1.82
CA PHE A 266 4.85 -12.20 -1.86
C PHE A 266 3.87 -11.03 -2.04
N GLY A 267 4.14 -9.89 -1.38
CA GLY A 267 3.34 -8.68 -1.54
C GLY A 267 3.40 -8.15 -2.97
N ALA A 268 4.60 -8.04 -3.53
CA ALA A 268 4.80 -7.63 -4.92
C ALA A 268 4.10 -8.58 -5.90
N SER A 269 4.26 -9.89 -5.70
CA SER A 269 3.66 -10.91 -6.56
C SER A 269 2.14 -10.90 -6.50
N LEU A 270 1.56 -10.81 -5.30
CA LEU A 270 0.11 -10.75 -5.12
C LEU A 270 -0.48 -9.47 -5.73
N MET A 271 0.17 -8.33 -5.54
CA MET A 271 -0.29 -7.06 -6.10
C MET A 271 -0.24 -7.06 -7.63
N LEU A 272 0.84 -7.59 -8.22
CA LEU A 272 0.94 -7.79 -9.66
C LEU A 272 -0.16 -8.71 -10.19
N PHE A 273 -0.38 -9.84 -9.51
CA PHE A 273 -1.42 -10.79 -9.89
C PHE A 273 -2.81 -10.15 -9.82
N ALA A 274 -3.11 -9.43 -8.74
CA ALA A 274 -4.36 -8.69 -8.58
C ALA A 274 -4.56 -7.64 -9.67
N ASP A 275 -3.51 -6.89 -10.04
CA ASP A 275 -3.58 -5.91 -11.12
C ASP A 275 -3.81 -6.56 -12.49
N ILE A 276 -3.18 -7.70 -12.78
CA ILE A 276 -3.41 -8.48 -14.01
C ILE A 276 -4.85 -8.97 -14.07
N MET A 277 -5.36 -9.55 -12.98
CA MET A 277 -6.75 -10.03 -12.91
C MET A 277 -7.75 -8.89 -13.06
N ALA A 278 -7.50 -7.73 -12.45
CA ALA A 278 -8.34 -6.55 -12.60
C ALA A 278 -8.40 -6.07 -14.07
N ARG A 279 -7.30 -6.16 -14.83
CA ARG A 279 -7.30 -5.86 -16.27
C ARG A 279 -8.10 -6.89 -17.07
N ALA A 280 -7.94 -8.17 -16.77
CA ALA A 280 -8.66 -9.25 -17.44
C ALA A 280 -10.18 -9.07 -17.32
N VAL A 281 -10.65 -8.82 -16.10
CA VAL A 281 -12.08 -8.58 -15.84
C VAL A 281 -12.57 -7.32 -16.54
N ASN A 282 -11.83 -6.21 -16.44
CA ASN A 282 -12.24 -4.95 -17.07
C ASN A 282 -12.35 -5.04 -18.60
N PHE A 283 -11.46 -5.80 -19.24
CA PHE A 283 -11.55 -6.03 -20.67
C PHE A 283 -12.78 -6.86 -21.04
N LEU A 284 -13.05 -7.94 -20.30
CA LEU A 284 -14.24 -8.77 -20.53
C LEU A 284 -15.53 -7.97 -20.39
N VAL A 285 -15.61 -7.06 -19.41
CA VAL A 285 -16.79 -6.20 -19.22
C VAL A 285 -16.96 -5.18 -20.35
N ARG A 286 -15.87 -4.66 -20.92
CA ARG A 286 -15.91 -3.67 -22.00
C ARG A 286 -16.09 -4.27 -23.40
N SER A 287 -15.90 -5.58 -23.56
CA SER A 287 -15.99 -6.29 -24.83
C SER A 287 -17.29 -7.10 -24.81
N PRO A 288 -18.45 -6.55 -25.25
CA PRO A 288 -19.70 -7.28 -25.22
C PRO A 288 -19.60 -8.57 -26.05
N PRO A 289 -20.30 -9.66 -25.65
CA PRO A 289 -20.18 -10.99 -26.26
C PRO A 289 -20.74 -11.14 -27.68
N GLU A 290 -21.09 -10.06 -28.39
CA GLU A 290 -21.67 -10.12 -29.75
C GLU A 290 -20.65 -10.01 -30.90
N GLN A 291 -19.35 -10.08 -30.63
CA GLN A 291 -18.30 -10.06 -31.66
C GLN A 291 -17.47 -11.36 -31.74
N PHE A 292 -18.08 -12.50 -31.45
CA PHE A 292 -17.53 -13.83 -31.74
C PHE A 292 -18.46 -14.63 -32.64
#